data_AF-A0AAW3JZT4-F1
#
_entry.id   AF-A0AAW3JZT4-F1
#
_cell.length_a   1.000
_cell.length_b   1.000
_cell.length_c   1.000
_cell.angle_alpha   90.00
_cell.angle_beta   90.00
_cell.angle_gamma   90.00
#
_symmetry.space_group_name_H-M   'P 1'
#
loop_
_entity.id
_entity.type
_entity.pdbx_description
1 polymer ?
#
loop_
_entity_poly.entity_id
_entity_poly.type
_entity_poly.pdbx_seq_one_letter_code
_entity_poly.pdbx_strand_id
1 'polypeptide(L)'
;MIRYIAVIFLFLSGLAGYTIDKFGQDLCIHEYLEIGSITYFKELNGVSANDSSMLGMCGVLSIIFSIILIFIKNKYIYSVTTFILLIFELALLNMVETVSYKEIIYDSITKCSNYSVLGWTIFQSIFLILSGFYCFKSKIFPT
;
A
#
# COMPACT_ATOMS: atom_id res chain seq x y z
N MET A 1 5.04 -11.67 -19.94
CA MET A 1 3.95 -10.66 -19.92
C MET A 1 3.36 -10.46 -18.54
N ILE A 2 2.83 -11.49 -17.86
CA ILE A 2 2.17 -11.34 -16.54
C ILE A 2 3.00 -10.61 -15.46
N ARG A 3 4.32 -10.83 -15.42
CA ARG A 3 5.24 -10.12 -14.52
C ARG A 3 5.19 -8.60 -14.70
N TYR A 4 5.24 -8.12 -15.95
CA TYR A 4 5.24 -6.69 -16.23
C TYR A 4 3.90 -6.04 -15.86
N ILE A 5 2.80 -6.77 -16.08
CA ILE A 5 1.46 -6.33 -15.68
C ILE A 5 1.40 -6.22 -14.15
N ALA A 6 1.90 -7.22 -13.41
CA ALA A 6 1.97 -7.16 -11.95
C ALA A 6 2.77 -5.92 -11.49
N VAL A 7 3.93 -5.67 -12.08
CA VAL A 7 4.77 -4.53 -11.71
C VAL A 7 4.12 -3.18 -12.04
N ILE A 8 3.35 -3.09 -13.13
CA ILE A 8 2.55 -1.88 -13.41
C ILE A 8 1.51 -1.65 -12.31
N PHE A 9 0.83 -2.70 -11.84
CA PHE A 9 -0.11 -2.56 -10.72
C PHE A 9 0.59 -2.16 -9.42
N LEU A 10 1.80 -2.66 -9.15
CA LEU A 10 2.60 -2.19 -8.02
C LEU A 10 2.94 -0.70 -8.14
N PHE A 11 3.33 -0.26 -9.34
CA PHE A 11 3.61 1.16 -9.59
C PHE A 11 2.37 2.04 -9.40
N LEU A 12 1.20 1.61 -9.90
CA LEU A 12 -0.07 2.30 -9.71
C LEU A 12 -0.50 2.34 -8.24
N SER A 13 -0.29 1.24 -7.50
CA SER A 13 -0.47 1.21 -6.05
C SER A 13 0.44 2.23 -5.38
N GLY A 14 1.71 2.27 -5.77
CA GLY A 14 2.69 3.22 -5.25
C GLY A 14 2.29 4.69 -5.48
N LEU A 15 1.80 5.02 -6.68
CA LEU A 15 1.26 6.35 -6.96
C LEU A 15 0.05 6.68 -6.09
N ALA A 16 -0.92 5.76 -6.00
CA ALA A 16 -2.10 5.95 -5.14
C ALA A 16 -1.69 6.15 -3.67
N GLY A 17 -0.77 5.33 -3.17
CA GLY A 17 -0.23 5.43 -1.81
C GLY A 17 0.48 6.76 -1.56
N TYR A 18 1.33 7.21 -2.48
CA TYR A 18 1.99 8.51 -2.40
C TYR A 18 1.00 9.68 -2.33
N THR A 19 -0.13 9.59 -3.03
CA THR A 19 -1.13 10.66 -3.03
C THR A 19 -1.91 10.80 -1.72
N ILE A 20 -1.92 9.77 -0.86
CA ILE A 20 -2.62 9.78 0.43
C ILE A 20 -2.15 10.97 1.29
N ASP A 21 -0.84 11.19 1.36
CA ASP A 21 -0.25 12.25 2.19
C ASP A 21 -0.19 13.61 1.45
N LYS A 22 -0.10 13.60 0.12
CA LYS A 22 0.24 14.79 -0.68
C LYS A 22 -0.93 15.58 -1.26
N PHE A 23 -2.07 14.94 -1.56
CA PHE A 23 -3.17 15.57 -2.29
C PHE A 23 -4.38 15.92 -1.42
N GLY A 24 -4.22 15.99 -0.09
CA GLY A 24 -5.26 16.48 0.81
C GLY A 24 -6.46 15.54 0.97
N GLN A 25 -6.30 14.25 0.65
CA GLN A 25 -7.22 13.21 1.13
C GLN A 25 -6.73 12.78 2.50
N ASP A 26 -7.03 13.61 3.49
CA ASP A 26 -6.65 13.35 4.87
C ASP A 26 -7.22 11.99 5.29
N LEU A 27 -6.35 11.12 5.80
CA LEU A 27 -6.80 9.95 6.51
C LEU A 27 -7.72 10.40 7.64
N CYS A 28 -8.69 9.57 7.97
CA CYS A 28 -9.62 9.88 9.03
C CYS A 28 -9.89 8.67 9.90
N ILE A 29 -10.29 8.96 11.13
CA ILE A 29 -10.77 7.99 12.10
C ILE A 29 -12.15 8.45 12.55
N HIS A 30 -13.09 7.53 12.59
CA HIS A 30 -14.42 7.78 13.13
C HIS A 30 -14.38 7.60 14.65
N GLU A 31 -15.04 8.47 15.41
CA GLU A 31 -15.18 8.35 16.88
C GLU A 31 -13.87 8.39 17.69
N TYR A 32 -12.83 9.09 17.20
CA TYR A 32 -11.55 9.20 17.92
C TYR A 32 -11.56 10.22 19.07
N LEU A 33 -12.05 11.44 18.83
CA LEU A 33 -12.09 12.52 19.85
C LEU A 33 -13.48 12.69 20.49
N GLU A 34 -14.55 12.55 19.71
CA GLU A 34 -15.93 12.68 20.17
C GLU A 34 -16.82 11.63 19.51
N ILE A 35 -17.88 11.20 20.23
CA ILE A 35 -18.82 10.21 19.72
C ILE A 35 -19.60 10.81 18.54
N GLY A 36 -19.60 10.15 17.39
CA GLY A 36 -20.27 10.59 16.17
C GLY A 36 -19.50 11.63 15.34
N SER A 37 -18.25 11.96 15.69
CA SER A 37 -17.42 12.87 14.90
C SER A 37 -16.38 12.11 14.06
N ILE A 38 -16.02 12.70 12.93
CA ILE A 38 -14.90 12.25 12.08
C ILE A 38 -13.72 13.15 12.42
N THR A 39 -12.61 12.56 12.83
CA THR A 39 -11.36 13.29 13.08
C THR A 39 -10.40 13.04 11.94
N TYR A 40 -9.91 14.11 11.32
CA TYR A 40 -8.90 14.00 10.27
C TYR A 40 -7.49 14.03 10.86
N PHE A 41 -6.59 13.23 10.30
CA PHE A 41 -5.20 13.17 10.77
C PHE A 41 -4.46 14.52 10.67
N LYS A 42 -4.82 15.39 9.73
CA LYS A 42 -4.30 16.76 9.62
C LYS A 42 -4.68 17.68 10.80
N GLU A 43 -5.75 17.34 11.53
CA GLU A 43 -6.25 18.11 12.69
C GLU A 43 -5.59 17.64 13.98
N LEU A 44 -4.97 16.45 13.95
CA LEU A 44 -4.21 15.90 15.05
C LEU A 44 -2.82 16.53 15.09
N ASN A 45 -2.40 16.98 16.27
CA ASN A 45 -1.07 17.54 16.50
C ASN A 45 -0.13 16.49 17.11
N GLY A 46 1.17 16.56 16.80
CA GLY A 46 2.19 15.71 17.40
C GLY A 46 2.41 14.40 16.64
N VAL A 47 2.77 13.33 17.35
CA VAL A 47 3.18 12.04 16.76
C VAL A 47 2.08 11.42 15.89
N SER A 48 0.82 11.63 16.26
CA SER A 48 -0.35 11.20 15.51
C SER A 48 -0.42 11.74 14.08
N ALA A 49 0.11 12.94 13.82
CA ALA A 49 0.15 13.49 12.46
C ALA A 49 1.09 12.71 11.54
N ASN A 50 2.10 12.03 12.09
CA ASN A 50 3.08 11.28 11.32
C ASN A 50 2.57 9.90 10.88
N ASP A 51 1.48 9.40 11.45
CA ASP A 51 0.91 8.10 11.08
C ASP A 51 0.42 8.09 9.62
N SER A 52 -0.04 9.24 9.08
CA SER A 52 -0.38 9.36 7.65
C SER A 52 0.83 9.21 6.73
N SER A 53 1.98 9.72 7.17
CA SER A 53 3.22 9.64 6.42
C SER A 53 3.71 8.19 6.29
N MET A 54 3.39 7.30 7.26
CA MET A 54 3.74 5.89 7.18
C MET A 54 3.03 5.16 6.03
N LEU A 55 1.74 5.47 5.79
CA LEU A 55 1.02 4.96 4.62
C LEU A 55 1.58 5.56 3.32
N GLY A 56 1.90 6.86 3.31
CA GLY A 56 2.55 7.52 2.17
C GLY A 56 3.90 6.88 1.81
N MET A 57 4.70 6.54 2.82
CA MET A 57 5.99 5.85 2.66
C MET A 57 5.85 4.45 2.07
N CYS A 58 4.78 3.72 2.40
CA CYS A 58 4.47 2.44 1.73
C CYS A 58 4.30 2.65 0.22
N GLY A 59 3.61 3.72 -0.19
CA GLY A 59 3.48 4.10 -1.60
C GLY A 59 4.84 4.37 -2.27
N VAL A 60 5.72 5.12 -1.60
CA VAL A 60 7.07 5.42 -2.10
C VAL A 60 7.90 4.15 -2.25
N LEU A 61 7.86 3.23 -1.27
CA LEU A 61 8.54 1.95 -1.37
C LEU A 61 8.04 1.12 -2.55
N SER A 62 6.72 1.05 -2.73
CA SER A 62 6.08 0.40 -3.88
C SER A 62 6.59 0.96 -5.22
N ILE A 63 6.74 2.28 -5.34
CA ILE A 63 7.34 2.91 -6.55
C ILE A 63 8.78 2.45 -6.74
N ILE A 64 9.63 2.55 -5.72
CA ILE A 64 11.06 2.19 -5.82
C ILE A 64 11.21 0.71 -6.20
N PHE A 65 10.49 -0.18 -5.52
CA PHE A 65 10.55 -1.61 -5.78
C PHE A 65 9.97 -1.97 -7.13
N SER A 66 8.96 -1.25 -7.63
CA SER A 66 8.46 -1.48 -8.99
C SER A 66 9.57 -1.31 -10.03
N ILE A 67 10.41 -0.28 -9.92
CA ILE A 67 11.53 -0.03 -10.82
C ILE A 67 12.54 -1.20 -10.73
N ILE A 68 12.89 -1.62 -9.52
CA ILE A 68 13.83 -2.72 -9.29
C ILE A 68 13.30 -4.04 -9.88
N LEU A 69 12.02 -4.36 -9.64
CA LEU A 69 11.39 -5.62 -10.06
C LEU A 69 11.27 -5.75 -11.58
N ILE A 70 11.26 -4.66 -12.35
CA ILE A 70 11.29 -4.70 -13.83
C ILE A 70 12.55 -5.43 -14.34
N PHE A 71 13.69 -5.18 -13.71
CA PHE A 71 14.99 -5.69 -14.16
C PHE A 71 15.24 -7.16 -13.77
N ILE A 72 14.53 -7.66 -12.75
CA ILE A 72 14.77 -9.00 -12.20
C ILE A 72 14.06 -10.08 -13.04
N LYS A 73 14.82 -10.75 -13.91
CA LYS A 73 14.33 -11.87 -14.77
C LYS A 73 14.19 -13.20 -14.04
N ASN A 74 15.00 -13.43 -13.01
CA ASN A 74 14.97 -14.67 -12.26
C ASN A 74 13.75 -14.70 -11.33
N LYS A 75 12.89 -15.70 -11.52
CA LYS A 75 11.65 -15.92 -10.76
C LYS A 75 11.87 -16.02 -9.24
N TYR A 76 12.94 -16.68 -8.81
CA TYR A 76 13.23 -16.82 -7.39
C TYR A 76 13.66 -15.49 -6.77
N ILE A 77 14.56 -14.76 -7.43
CA ILE A 77 14.99 -13.43 -6.99
C ILE A 77 13.80 -12.47 -6.98
N TYR A 78 12.93 -12.51 -8.00
CA TYR A 78 11.71 -11.72 -8.05
C TYR A 78 10.83 -11.98 -6.83
N SER A 79 10.56 -13.25 -6.52
CA SER A 79 9.74 -13.64 -5.37
C SER A 79 10.34 -13.19 -4.04
N VAL A 80 11.66 -13.33 -3.87
CA VAL A 80 12.36 -12.88 -2.66
C VAL A 80 12.28 -11.36 -2.52
N THR A 81 12.51 -10.61 -3.60
CA THR A 81 12.41 -9.15 -3.60
C THR A 81 10.98 -8.68 -3.30
N THR A 82 9.95 -9.33 -3.87
CA THR A 82 8.55 -9.07 -3.52
C THR A 82 8.28 -9.37 -2.05
N PHE A 83 8.80 -10.46 -1.51
CA PHE A 83 8.63 -10.78 -0.09
C PHE A 83 9.28 -9.75 0.83
N ILE A 84 10.48 -9.29 0.48
CA ILE A 84 11.20 -8.23 1.20
C ILE A 84 10.39 -6.92 1.20
N LEU A 85 9.82 -6.54 0.05
CA LEU A 85 8.91 -5.38 -0.05
C LEU A 85 7.77 -5.47 0.96
N LEU A 86 7.09 -6.61 1.02
CA LEU A 86 5.94 -6.81 1.92
C LEU A 86 6.33 -6.76 3.39
N ILE A 87 7.53 -7.24 3.75
CA ILE A 87 8.05 -7.10 5.11
C ILE A 87 8.27 -5.63 5.45
N PHE A 88 8.86 -4.85 4.54
CA PHE A 88 9.08 -3.42 4.79
C PHE A 88 7.78 -2.64 4.89
N GLU A 89 6.81 -2.89 4.01
CA GLU A 89 5.49 -2.25 4.09
C GLU A 89 4.76 -2.63 5.38
N LEU A 90 4.81 -3.91 5.77
CA LEU A 90 4.24 -4.36 7.04
C LEU A 90 4.93 -3.73 8.26
N ALA A 91 6.26 -3.57 8.21
CA ALA A 91 7.00 -2.89 9.27
C ALA A 91 6.54 -1.42 9.40
N LEU A 92 6.41 -0.68 8.30
CA LEU A 92 5.90 0.69 8.31
C LEU A 92 4.47 0.78 8.86
N LEU A 93 3.58 -0.12 8.44
CA LEU A 93 2.21 -0.13 8.95
C LEU A 93 2.11 -0.46 10.45
N ASN A 94 3.07 -1.23 10.99
CA ASN A 94 3.16 -1.51 12.43
C ASN A 94 3.83 -0.39 13.24
N MET A 95 4.40 0.62 12.58
CA MET A 95 4.92 1.82 13.25
C MET A 95 3.83 2.88 13.48
N VAL A 96 2.59 2.64 13.03
CA VAL A 96 1.44 3.49 13.32
C VAL A 96 1.05 3.34 14.79
N GLU A 97 1.01 4.45 15.53
CA GLU A 97 0.85 4.42 17.00
C GLU A 97 -0.58 4.78 17.47
N THR A 98 -1.31 5.63 16.75
CA THR A 98 -2.62 6.12 17.21
C THR A 98 -3.69 5.05 17.31
N VAL A 99 -3.96 4.38 16.19
CA VAL A 99 -5.02 3.38 16.03
C VAL A 99 -4.52 2.29 15.08
N SER A 100 -5.15 1.11 15.10
CA SER A 100 -4.79 0.06 14.15
C SER A 100 -4.87 0.58 12.71
N TYR A 101 -3.82 0.33 11.91
CA TYR A 101 -3.80 0.67 10.49
C TYR A 101 -5.01 0.10 9.72
N LYS A 102 -5.60 -1.01 10.18
CA LYS A 102 -6.82 -1.60 9.59
C LYS A 102 -8.03 -0.70 9.73
N GLU A 103 -8.19 -0.10 10.91
CA GLU A 103 -9.29 0.80 11.24
C GLU A 103 -9.13 2.11 10.47
N ILE A 104 -7.91 2.66 10.44
CA ILE A 104 -7.58 3.85 9.65
C ILE A 104 -7.93 3.64 8.16
N ILE A 105 -7.54 2.49 7.58
CA ILE A 105 -7.85 2.16 6.19
C ILE A 105 -9.37 2.03 6.00
N TYR A 106 -10.06 1.31 6.89
CA TYR A 106 -11.50 1.07 6.79
C TYR A 106 -12.31 2.36 6.88
N ASP A 107 -12.05 3.20 7.88
CA ASP A 107 -12.75 4.46 8.09
C ASP A 107 -12.43 5.46 6.98
N SER A 108 -11.17 5.56 6.56
CA SER A 108 -10.77 6.43 5.47
C SER A 108 -11.52 6.07 4.18
N ILE A 109 -11.71 4.78 3.88
CA ILE A 109 -12.47 4.35 2.70
C ILE A 109 -13.98 4.56 2.89
N THR A 110 -14.55 4.06 3.98
CA THR A 110 -16.02 3.95 4.14
C THR A 110 -16.69 5.22 4.66
N LYS A 111 -16.00 5.98 5.51
CA LYS A 111 -16.53 7.19 6.14
C LYS A 111 -16.07 8.45 5.43
N CYS A 112 -14.83 8.47 4.94
CA CYS A 112 -14.25 9.66 4.31
C CYS A 112 -14.12 9.57 2.79
N SER A 113 -14.53 8.45 2.18
CA SER A 113 -14.48 8.24 0.73
C SER A 113 -13.09 8.52 0.14
N ASN A 114 -12.04 8.15 0.86
CA ASN A 114 -10.65 8.32 0.44
C ASN A 114 -10.31 7.31 -0.66
N TYR A 115 -10.55 7.72 -1.91
CA TYR A 115 -10.31 6.88 -3.09
C TYR A 115 -8.82 6.57 -3.31
N SER A 116 -7.90 7.37 -2.76
CA SER A 116 -6.46 7.07 -2.84
C SER A 116 -6.10 5.84 -2.00
N VAL A 117 -6.61 5.71 -0.78
CA VAL A 117 -6.43 4.50 0.05
C VAL A 117 -7.09 3.28 -0.61
N LEU A 118 -8.28 3.45 -1.18
CA LEU A 118 -8.96 2.40 -1.93
C LEU A 118 -8.14 1.96 -3.16
N GLY A 119 -7.62 2.91 -3.93
CA GLY A 119 -6.77 2.62 -5.09
C GLY A 119 -5.49 1.89 -4.69
N TRP A 120 -4.83 2.36 -3.63
CA TRP A 120 -3.63 1.72 -3.07
C TRP A 120 -3.90 0.26 -2.71
N THR A 121 -4.95 -0.01 -1.93
CA THR A 121 -5.31 -1.37 -1.47
C THR A 121 -5.74 -2.30 -2.61
N ILE A 122 -6.54 -1.83 -3.58
CA ILE A 122 -6.97 -2.63 -4.73
C ILE A 122 -5.78 -2.98 -5.62
N PHE A 123 -4.96 -1.98 -6.00
CA PHE A 123 -3.82 -2.22 -6.88
C PHE A 123 -2.75 -3.09 -6.21
N GLN A 124 -2.53 -2.94 -4.90
CA GLN A 124 -1.63 -3.81 -4.15
C GLN A 124 -2.13 -5.26 -4.14
N SER A 125 -3.43 -5.46 -3.97
CA SER A 125 -4.05 -6.79 -4.02
C SER A 125 -3.91 -7.44 -5.40
N ILE A 126 -4.15 -6.69 -6.48
CA ILE A 126 -3.97 -7.17 -7.85
C ILE A 126 -2.50 -7.53 -8.11
N PHE A 127 -1.56 -6.70 -7.66
CA PHE A 127 -0.13 -6.99 -7.75
C PHE A 127 0.23 -8.32 -7.06
N LEU A 128 -0.26 -8.55 -5.83
CA LEU A 128 -0.01 -9.78 -5.09
C LEU A 128 -0.56 -11.01 -5.80
N ILE A 129 -1.79 -10.94 -6.31
CA ILE A 129 -2.43 -12.04 -7.04
C ILE A 129 -1.64 -12.37 -8.32
N LEU A 130 -1.30 -11.37 -9.13
CA LEU A 130 -0.56 -11.56 -10.38
C LEU A 130 0.88 -12.04 -10.13
N SER A 131 1.53 -11.54 -9.07
CA SER A 131 2.85 -11.99 -8.64
C SER A 131 2.80 -13.44 -8.14
N GLY A 132 1.77 -13.81 -7.40
CA GLY A 132 1.48 -15.18 -7.00
C GLY A 132 1.36 -16.09 -8.22
N PHE A 133 0.53 -15.72 -9.20
CA PHE A 133 0.41 -16.49 -10.44
C PHE A 133 1.74 -16.63 -11.20
N TYR A 134 2.54 -15.56 -11.26
CA TYR A 134 3.89 -15.62 -11.85
C TYR A 134 4.79 -16.61 -11.09
N CYS A 135 4.77 -16.59 -9.75
CA CYS A 135 5.54 -17.46 -8.87
C CYS A 135 5.06 -18.92 -8.87
N PHE A 136 3.77 -19.19 -9.07
CA PHE A 136 3.24 -20.57 -9.13
C PHE A 136 3.21 -21.17 -10.53
N LYS A 137 3.36 -20.37 -11.59
CA LYS A 137 3.55 -20.88 -12.95
C LYS A 137 4.90 -21.60 -13.06
N SER A 138 4.96 -22.85 -12.64
CA SER A 138 6.04 -23.79 -12.97
C SER A 138 5.80 -24.34 -14.39
N LYS A 139 6.83 -24.89 -15.00
CA LYS A 139 6.85 -25.42 -16.38
C LYS A 139 5.85 -26.59 -16.58
N ILE A 140 4.55 -26.33 -16.60
CA ILE A 140 3.55 -27.33 -17.04
C ILE A 140 3.43 -27.37 -18.57
N PHE A 141 3.92 -26.35 -19.28
CA PHE A 141 4.14 -26.41 -20.72
C PHE A 141 5.52 -25.85 -21.07
N PRO A 142 6.48 -26.67 -21.51
CA PRO A 142 7.57 -26.21 -22.34
C PRO A 142 7.01 -25.97 -23.74
N THR A 143 7.05 -24.73 -24.20
CA THR A 143 7.00 -24.40 -25.63
C THR A 143 8.17 -23.49 -25.90
#